data_AF-A0A7C5CEB3-F1
#
_entry.id   AF-A0A7C5CEB3-F1
#
_cell.length_a   1.000
_cell.length_b   1.000
_cell.length_c   1.000
_cell.angle_alpha   90.00
_cell.angle_beta   90.00
_cell.angle_gamma   90.00
#
_symmetry.space_group_name_H-M   'P 1'
#
loop_
_entity.id
_entity.type
_entity.pdbx_description
1 polymer ?
#
loop_
_entity_poly.entity_id
_entity_poly.type
_entity_poly.pdbx_seq_one_letter_code
_entity_poly.pdbx_strand_id
1 'polypeptide(L)'
;MLTLIGSPQSRAFRAVWLLEELQVPYKLVDVFPLDPKVFEVNPSGKIPVLQAQGQTISDSLAICTYLADKHNKFTFPAGSPERAVQDSFSLLAANDMEAPLWVRHKHVDILPEKLRVPDIIPSCERDFLQELKTFETRLGNNTHVMGDTFTIADIMAMFVLSWAKAVGLDLGTGKALNYMKNLKQRPAYQKATQIRRQSRPFSEMKR
;
A
#
# COMPACT_ATOMS: atom_id res chain seq x y z
N MET A 1 -18.37 -10.05 -10.84
CA MET A 1 -17.72 -8.73 -11.04
C MET A 1 -16.96 -8.37 -9.77
N LEU A 2 -15.73 -7.85 -9.87
CA LEU A 2 -14.96 -7.38 -8.71
C LEU A 2 -15.47 -5.99 -8.30
N THR A 3 -15.70 -5.76 -7.01
CA THR A 3 -16.01 -4.42 -6.47
C THR A 3 -14.99 -4.04 -5.42
N LEU A 4 -14.20 -3.02 -5.69
CA LEU A 4 -13.25 -2.44 -4.74
C LEU A 4 -13.90 -1.23 -4.07
N ILE A 5 -14.01 -1.28 -2.74
CA ILE A 5 -14.59 -0.23 -1.92
C ILE A 5 -13.45 0.46 -1.17
N GLY A 6 -13.29 1.77 -1.41
CA GLY A 6 -12.29 2.59 -0.73
C GLY A 6 -11.68 3.65 -1.64
N SER A 7 -11.20 4.73 -1.01
CA SER A 7 -10.58 5.85 -1.71
C SER A 7 -9.17 5.53 -2.21
N PRO A 8 -8.87 5.75 -3.50
CA PRO A 8 -7.51 5.66 -4.07
C PRO A 8 -6.48 6.59 -3.42
N GLN A 9 -6.87 7.53 -2.57
CA GLN A 9 -5.94 8.33 -1.76
C GLN A 9 -5.37 7.51 -0.57
N SER A 10 -6.01 6.41 -0.22
CA SER A 10 -5.65 5.51 0.89
C SER A 10 -4.84 4.29 0.42
N ARG A 11 -4.68 3.29 1.30
CA ARG A 11 -4.16 1.95 0.96
C ARG A 11 -4.94 1.25 -0.15
N ALA A 12 -6.14 1.71 -0.51
CA ALA A 12 -6.86 1.21 -1.69
C ALA A 12 -6.07 1.39 -3.00
N PHE A 13 -5.15 2.37 -3.06
CA PHE A 13 -4.26 2.55 -4.21
C PHE A 13 -3.48 1.28 -4.57
N ARG A 14 -3.08 0.48 -3.58
CA ARG A 14 -2.36 -0.80 -3.80
C ARG A 14 -3.19 -1.75 -4.67
N ALA A 15 -4.46 -1.92 -4.32
CA ALA A 15 -5.39 -2.78 -5.07
C ALA A 15 -5.77 -2.16 -6.42
N VAL A 16 -5.99 -0.84 -6.49
CA VAL A 16 -6.25 -0.14 -7.76
C VAL A 16 -5.09 -0.39 -8.74
N TRP A 17 -3.85 -0.18 -8.30
CA TRP A 17 -2.69 -0.41 -9.16
C TRP A 17 -2.59 -1.88 -9.61
N LEU A 18 -2.75 -2.85 -8.71
CA LEU A 18 -2.74 -4.26 -9.12
C LEU A 18 -3.86 -4.59 -10.13
N LEU A 19 -5.05 -4.04 -9.96
CA LEU A 19 -6.17 -4.27 -10.89
C LEU A 19 -5.86 -3.70 -12.29
N GLU A 20 -5.20 -2.54 -12.36
CA GLU A 20 -4.70 -1.98 -13.63
C GLU A 20 -3.58 -2.83 -14.25
N GLU A 21 -2.68 -3.41 -13.44
CA GLU A 21 -1.64 -4.35 -13.92
C GLU A 21 -2.27 -5.63 -14.47
N LEU A 22 -3.32 -6.13 -13.81
CA LEU A 22 -4.05 -7.33 -14.21
C LEU A 22 -4.93 -7.12 -15.45
N GLN A 23 -5.30 -5.87 -15.75
CA GLN A 23 -6.21 -5.48 -16.83
C GLN A 23 -7.57 -6.18 -16.73
N VAL A 24 -8.09 -6.30 -15.50
CA VAL A 24 -9.38 -6.94 -15.23
C VAL A 24 -10.46 -5.89 -14.92
N PRO A 25 -11.71 -6.11 -15.35
CA PRO A 25 -12.79 -5.18 -15.05
C PRO A 25 -13.16 -5.21 -13.57
N TYR A 26 -13.27 -4.02 -12.97
CA TYR A 26 -13.71 -3.83 -11.59
C TYR A 26 -14.57 -2.58 -11.45
N LYS A 27 -15.42 -2.56 -10.43
CA LYS A 27 -16.14 -1.36 -9.99
C LYS A 27 -15.40 -0.75 -8.82
N LEU A 28 -15.04 0.52 -8.91
CA LEU A 28 -14.52 1.30 -7.77
C LEU A 28 -15.68 2.05 -7.09
N VAL A 29 -15.85 1.82 -5.80
CA VAL A 29 -16.75 2.60 -4.93
C VAL A 29 -15.87 3.52 -4.08
N ASP A 30 -15.70 4.76 -4.52
CA ASP A 30 -14.84 5.76 -3.87
C ASP A 30 -15.50 6.35 -2.61
N VAL A 31 -15.14 5.77 -1.47
CA VAL A 31 -15.60 6.16 -0.12
C VAL A 31 -14.41 6.30 0.82
N PHE A 32 -14.57 7.16 1.83
CA PHE A 32 -13.58 7.35 2.88
C PHE A 32 -13.71 6.28 3.98
N PRO A 33 -12.68 6.11 4.84
CA PRO A 33 -12.84 5.30 6.05
C PRO A 33 -14.02 5.80 6.89
N LEU A 34 -14.66 4.90 7.64
CA LEU A 34 -15.81 5.17 8.52
C LEU A 34 -17.10 5.64 7.81
N ASP A 35 -17.16 5.60 6.48
CA ASP A 35 -18.41 5.81 5.74
C ASP A 35 -19.44 4.69 6.08
N PRO A 36 -20.75 4.98 6.26
CA PRO A 36 -21.76 3.96 6.52
C PRO A 36 -21.71 2.76 5.56
N LYS A 37 -21.42 3.00 4.27
CA LYS A 37 -21.27 1.92 3.27
C LYS A 37 -20.09 0.99 3.55
N VAL A 38 -19.05 1.48 4.22
CA VAL A 38 -17.92 0.65 4.64
C VAL A 38 -18.32 -0.22 5.82
N PHE A 39 -19.12 0.28 6.76
CA PHE A 39 -19.60 -0.51 7.90
C PHE A 39 -20.55 -1.66 7.50
N GLU A 40 -21.27 -1.52 6.39
CA GLU A 40 -22.07 -2.61 5.81
C GLU A 40 -21.23 -3.83 5.40
N VAL A 41 -19.95 -3.63 5.08
CA VAL A 41 -19.06 -4.68 4.58
C VAL A 41 -17.87 -4.98 5.50
N ASN A 42 -17.44 -4.04 6.34
CA ASN A 42 -16.30 -4.19 7.23
C ASN A 42 -16.59 -3.49 8.57
N PRO A 43 -16.80 -4.26 9.66
CA PRO A 43 -17.16 -3.69 10.97
C PRO A 43 -16.08 -2.78 11.56
N SER A 44 -14.82 -2.86 11.09
CA SER A 44 -13.76 -1.95 11.52
C SER A 44 -13.85 -0.55 10.90
N GLY A 45 -14.71 -0.35 9.90
CA GLY A 45 -14.82 0.90 9.14
C GLY A 45 -13.56 1.21 8.30
N LYS A 46 -12.63 0.27 8.17
CA LYS A 46 -11.38 0.44 7.42
C LYS A 46 -11.57 0.10 5.94
N ILE A 47 -10.79 0.78 5.11
CA ILE A 47 -10.68 0.55 3.66
C ILE A 47 -9.22 0.21 3.31
N PRO A 48 -8.95 -0.48 2.18
CA PRO A 48 -9.91 -1.01 1.21
C PRO A 48 -10.66 -2.27 1.66
N VAL A 49 -11.75 -2.57 0.96
CA VAL A 49 -12.48 -3.83 1.00
C VAL A 49 -12.74 -4.29 -0.44
N LEU A 50 -12.49 -5.57 -0.75
CA LEU A 50 -12.82 -6.18 -2.03
C LEU A 50 -14.00 -7.13 -1.85
N GLN A 51 -15.04 -6.97 -2.66
CA GLN A 51 -16.08 -7.97 -2.83
C GLN A 51 -15.78 -8.83 -4.07
N ALA A 52 -15.61 -10.13 -3.87
CA ALA A 52 -15.29 -11.10 -4.91
C ALA A 52 -15.91 -12.47 -4.60
N GLN A 53 -16.62 -13.06 -5.56
CA GLN A 53 -17.20 -14.43 -5.43
C GLN A 53 -18.08 -14.61 -4.18
N GLY A 54 -18.88 -13.60 -3.83
CA GLY A 54 -19.73 -13.64 -2.63
C GLY A 54 -18.97 -13.49 -1.30
N GLN A 55 -17.66 -13.30 -1.35
CA GLN A 55 -16.81 -13.05 -0.18
C GLN A 55 -16.43 -11.57 -0.09
N THR A 56 -16.19 -11.14 1.15
CA THR A 56 -15.68 -9.82 1.48
C THR A 56 -14.29 -9.97 2.04
N ILE A 57 -13.30 -9.37 1.36
CA ILE A 57 -11.89 -9.45 1.73
C ILE A 57 -11.46 -8.06 2.18
N SER A 58 -11.14 -7.92 3.46
CA SER A 58 -10.50 -6.72 4.02
C SER A 58 -8.98 -6.86 4.04
N ASP A 59 -8.29 -5.73 4.18
CA ASP A 59 -6.82 -5.60 4.16
C ASP A 59 -6.22 -5.53 2.76
N SER A 60 -5.45 -4.47 2.48
CA SER A 60 -4.89 -4.23 1.15
C SER A 60 -3.89 -5.30 0.71
N LEU A 61 -3.13 -5.89 1.63
CA LEU A 61 -2.17 -6.95 1.29
C LEU A 61 -2.93 -8.23 0.98
N ALA A 62 -3.91 -8.62 1.81
CA ALA A 62 -4.75 -9.78 1.54
C ALA A 62 -5.50 -9.68 0.20
N ILE A 63 -6.04 -8.49 -0.12
CA ILE A 63 -6.67 -8.21 -1.41
C ILE A 63 -5.69 -8.39 -2.57
N CYS A 64 -4.49 -7.82 -2.46
CA CYS A 64 -3.46 -7.96 -3.49
C CYS A 64 -3.02 -9.42 -3.67
N THR A 65 -2.80 -10.15 -2.57
CA THR A 65 -2.45 -11.57 -2.59
C THR A 65 -3.53 -12.40 -3.28
N TYR A 66 -4.80 -12.22 -2.91
CA TYR A 66 -5.92 -12.93 -3.55
C TYR A 66 -5.99 -12.67 -5.05
N LEU A 67 -5.89 -11.40 -5.47
CA LEU A 67 -5.95 -11.03 -6.87
C LEU A 67 -4.76 -11.61 -7.66
N ALA A 68 -3.55 -11.55 -7.11
CA ALA A 68 -2.37 -12.10 -7.75
C ALA A 68 -2.45 -13.63 -7.89
N ASP A 69 -2.84 -14.35 -6.82
CA ASP A 69 -2.98 -15.80 -6.81
C ASP A 69 -4.09 -16.27 -7.76
N LYS A 70 -5.26 -15.62 -7.71
CA LYS A 70 -6.40 -15.93 -8.57
C LYS A 70 -6.07 -15.85 -10.05
N HIS A 71 -5.21 -14.91 -10.42
CA HIS A 71 -4.82 -14.66 -11.82
C HIS A 71 -3.49 -15.29 -12.20
N ASN A 72 -2.79 -15.96 -11.27
CA ASN A 72 -1.45 -16.51 -11.44
C ASN A 72 -0.47 -15.49 -12.05
N LYS A 73 -0.53 -14.24 -11.56
CA LYS A 73 0.26 -13.11 -12.07
C LYS A 73 0.76 -12.25 -10.91
N PHE A 74 1.95 -11.68 -11.07
CA PHE A 74 2.57 -10.77 -10.08
C PHE A 74 2.78 -11.43 -8.70
N THR A 75 2.92 -12.75 -8.67
CA THR A 75 3.20 -13.54 -7.47
C THR A 75 3.93 -14.82 -7.84
N PHE A 76 4.60 -15.44 -6.87
CA PHE A 76 5.13 -16.80 -6.98
C PHE A 76 4.12 -17.85 -6.48
N PRO A 77 4.25 -19.12 -6.92
CA PRO A 77 3.35 -20.19 -6.51
C PRO A 77 3.23 -20.32 -4.99
N ALA A 78 2.00 -20.45 -4.49
CA ALA A 78 1.75 -20.65 -3.07
C ALA A 78 2.52 -21.87 -2.54
N GLY A 79 3.25 -21.68 -1.42
CA GLY A 79 4.06 -22.72 -0.80
C GLY A 79 5.48 -22.87 -1.36
N SER A 80 5.87 -22.13 -2.40
CA SER A 80 7.25 -22.14 -2.90
C SER A 80 8.19 -21.30 -2.03
N PRO A 81 9.51 -21.60 -2.00
CA PRO A 81 10.49 -20.76 -1.33
C PRO A 81 10.50 -19.30 -1.83
N GLU A 82 10.34 -19.08 -3.13
CA GLU A 82 10.27 -17.75 -3.73
C GLU A 82 9.06 -16.97 -3.22
N ARG A 83 7.92 -17.65 -3.03
CA ARG A 83 6.74 -17.05 -2.41
C ARG A 83 7.01 -16.65 -0.97
N ALA A 84 7.71 -17.47 -0.18
CA ALA A 84 8.10 -17.09 1.19
C ALA A 84 9.01 -15.85 1.21
N VAL A 85 9.94 -15.74 0.27
CA VAL A 85 10.81 -14.55 0.14
C VAL A 85 10.01 -13.31 -0.30
N GLN A 86 9.08 -13.45 -1.25
CA GLN A 86 8.16 -12.38 -1.65
C GLN A 86 7.30 -11.89 -0.48
N ASP A 87 6.71 -12.83 0.27
CA ASP A 87 5.83 -12.51 1.40
C ASP A 87 6.63 -11.81 2.51
N SER A 88 7.89 -12.21 2.72
CA SER A 88 8.83 -11.52 3.61
C SER A 88 9.07 -10.04 3.22
N PHE A 89 9.14 -9.71 1.91
CA PHE A 89 9.22 -8.31 1.48
C PHE A 89 7.89 -7.57 1.66
N SER A 90 6.77 -8.23 1.38
CA SER A 90 5.44 -7.65 1.54
C SER A 90 5.16 -7.29 3.00
N LEU A 91 5.55 -8.18 3.92
CA LEU A 91 5.42 -7.98 5.37
C LEU A 91 6.40 -6.93 5.88
N LEU A 92 7.65 -6.89 5.41
CA LEU A 92 8.59 -5.80 5.71
C LEU A 92 7.98 -4.44 5.37
N ALA A 93 7.39 -4.30 4.18
CA ALA A 93 6.74 -3.06 3.78
C ALA A 93 5.50 -2.74 4.65
N ALA A 94 4.61 -3.70 4.90
CA ALA A 94 3.34 -3.47 5.57
C ALA A 94 3.43 -3.35 7.10
N ASN A 95 4.34 -4.10 7.74
CA ASN A 95 4.40 -4.23 9.18
C ASN A 95 5.54 -3.44 9.79
N ASP A 96 6.72 -3.43 9.16
CA ASP A 96 7.91 -2.84 9.78
C ASP A 96 8.13 -1.41 9.26
N MET A 97 7.98 -1.18 7.95
CA MET A 97 8.11 0.16 7.36
C MET A 97 6.83 1.00 7.55
N GLU A 98 5.64 0.45 7.25
CA GLU A 98 4.41 1.26 7.28
C GLU A 98 3.88 1.53 8.70
N ALA A 99 4.10 0.63 9.66
CA ALA A 99 3.62 0.80 11.03
C ALA A 99 4.10 2.10 11.70
N PRO A 100 5.41 2.43 11.71
CA PRO A 100 5.87 3.69 12.29
C PRO A 100 5.28 4.92 11.59
N LEU A 101 5.11 4.89 10.26
CA LEU A 101 4.45 5.98 9.54
C LEU A 101 2.99 6.16 9.98
N TRP A 102 2.29 5.06 10.21
CA TRP A 102 0.90 5.11 10.66
C TRP A 102 0.78 5.57 12.12
N VAL A 103 1.67 5.14 13.00
CA VAL A 103 1.74 5.63 14.38
C VAL A 103 2.01 7.13 14.37
N ARG A 104 3.02 7.59 13.62
CA ARG A 104 3.30 9.02 13.43
C ARG A 104 2.07 9.78 12.95
N HIS A 105 1.44 9.34 11.86
CA HIS A 105 0.29 10.03 11.28
C HIS A 105 -0.90 10.13 12.25
N LYS A 106 -1.09 9.11 13.10
CA LYS A 106 -2.09 9.16 14.17
C LYS A 106 -1.84 10.31 15.14
N HIS A 107 -0.60 10.50 15.57
CA HIS A 107 -0.23 11.52 16.54
C HIS A 107 -0.02 12.92 15.92
N VAL A 108 0.05 13.02 14.59
CA VAL A 108 0.09 14.30 13.87
C VAL A 108 -1.32 14.79 13.52
N ASP A 109 -2.17 13.94 12.91
CA ASP A 109 -3.40 14.41 12.25
C ASP A 109 -4.68 13.67 12.63
N ILE A 110 -4.62 12.37 12.94
CA ILE A 110 -5.85 11.55 13.08
C ILE A 110 -6.44 11.61 14.48
N LEU A 111 -5.62 11.50 15.53
CA LEU A 111 -6.13 11.46 16.89
C LEU A 111 -6.65 12.84 17.31
N PRO A 112 -7.67 12.90 18.20
CA PRO A 112 -8.00 14.10 18.95
C PRO A 112 -6.74 14.66 19.61
N GLU A 113 -6.59 15.99 19.64
CA GLU A 113 -5.38 16.66 20.12
C GLU A 113 -4.93 16.17 21.51
N LYS A 114 -5.88 15.99 22.43
CA LYS A 114 -5.64 15.48 23.79
C LYS A 114 -5.06 14.06 23.88
N LEU A 115 -5.13 13.27 22.80
CA LEU A 115 -4.58 11.91 22.72
C LEU A 115 -3.26 11.86 21.94
N ARG A 116 -2.82 12.99 21.36
CA ARG A 116 -1.55 13.07 20.63
C ARG A 116 -0.40 13.11 21.62
N VAL A 117 0.72 12.56 21.19
CA VAL A 117 1.97 12.47 21.97
C VAL A 117 3.09 12.85 21.00
N PRO A 118 3.42 14.15 20.87
CA PRO A 118 4.38 14.61 19.86
C PRO A 118 5.77 13.98 20.00
N ASP A 119 6.17 13.62 21.22
CA ASP A 119 7.50 13.07 21.52
C ASP A 119 7.78 11.70 20.89
N ILE A 120 6.75 10.98 20.41
CA ILE A 120 6.96 9.71 19.69
C ILE A 120 7.30 9.93 18.20
N ILE A 121 7.13 11.14 17.67
CA ILE A 121 7.35 11.40 16.24
C ILE A 121 8.80 11.08 15.84
N PRO A 122 9.85 11.55 16.56
CA PRO A 122 11.23 11.23 16.21
C PRO A 122 11.54 9.73 16.26
N SER A 123 10.97 8.97 17.20
CA SER A 123 11.20 7.52 17.27
C SER A 123 10.56 6.78 16.11
N CYS A 124 9.35 7.16 15.69
CA CYS A 124 8.71 6.61 14.49
C CYS A 124 9.53 6.90 13.23
N GLU A 125 10.06 8.11 13.09
CA GLU A 125 10.90 8.46 11.93
C GLU A 125 12.21 7.67 11.95
N ARG A 126 12.85 7.49 13.12
CA ARG A 126 14.02 6.62 13.29
C ARG A 126 13.73 5.18 12.88
N ASP A 127 12.62 4.61 13.36
CA ASP A 127 12.23 3.22 13.07
C ASP A 127 12.01 3.02 11.56
N PHE A 128 11.29 3.94 10.90
CA PHE A 128 11.12 3.88 9.45
C PHE A 128 12.48 3.92 8.71
N LEU A 129 13.38 4.84 9.09
CA LEU A 129 14.68 4.97 8.43
C LEU A 129 15.59 3.75 8.67
N GLN A 130 15.46 3.10 9.82
CA GLN A 130 16.16 1.85 10.10
C GLN A 130 15.66 0.73 9.17
N GLU A 131 14.34 0.61 8.99
CA GLU A 131 13.77 -0.40 8.08
C GLU A 131 14.00 -0.07 6.60
N LEU A 132 14.08 1.22 6.24
CA LEU A 132 14.52 1.64 4.92
C LEU A 132 15.92 1.10 4.61
N LYS A 133 16.85 1.16 5.57
CA LYS A 133 18.21 0.61 5.39
C LYS A 133 18.18 -0.91 5.20
N THR A 134 17.33 -1.62 5.96
CA THR A 134 17.10 -3.07 5.80
C THR A 134 16.56 -3.38 4.40
N PHE A 135 15.55 -2.64 3.96
CA PHE A 135 14.95 -2.74 2.63
C PHE A 135 15.98 -2.52 1.53
N GLU A 136 16.76 -1.43 1.57
CA GLU A 136 17.78 -1.14 0.56
C GLU A 136 18.91 -2.17 0.51
N THR A 137 19.26 -2.74 1.67
CA THR A 137 20.25 -3.83 1.75
C THR A 137 19.70 -5.07 1.03
N ARG A 138 18.46 -5.47 1.33
CA ARG A 138 17.80 -6.63 0.71
C ARG A 138 17.50 -6.42 -0.78
N LEU A 139 17.16 -5.20 -1.19
CA LEU A 139 16.93 -4.83 -2.58
C LEU A 139 18.19 -5.01 -3.44
N GLY A 140 19.38 -4.81 -2.85
CA GLY A 140 20.64 -4.98 -3.57
C GLY A 140 20.73 -4.00 -4.76
N ASN A 141 21.00 -4.50 -5.95
CA ASN A 141 21.02 -3.72 -7.19
C ASN A 141 19.85 -4.09 -8.12
N ASN A 142 18.83 -4.76 -7.57
CA ASN A 142 17.74 -5.32 -8.37
C ASN A 142 16.76 -4.24 -8.81
N THR A 143 16.10 -4.49 -9.95
CA THR A 143 15.03 -3.63 -10.48
C THR A 143 13.77 -3.74 -9.65
N HIS A 144 13.48 -4.94 -9.13
CA HIS A 144 12.36 -5.30 -8.29
C HIS A 144 12.84 -6.01 -7.02
N VAL A 145 12.00 -6.10 -5.99
CA VAL A 145 12.39 -6.77 -4.74
C VAL A 145 12.65 -8.27 -4.92
N MET A 146 12.10 -8.87 -5.99
CA MET A 146 12.34 -10.24 -6.42
C MET A 146 13.22 -10.32 -7.67
N GLY A 147 14.27 -9.50 -7.74
CA GLY A 147 15.20 -9.46 -8.87
C GLY A 147 14.62 -8.70 -10.05
N ASP A 148 14.38 -9.39 -11.16
CA ASP A 148 13.75 -8.83 -12.36
C ASP A 148 12.24 -9.08 -12.42
N THR A 149 11.68 -9.77 -11.42
CA THR A 149 10.24 -10.10 -11.38
C THR A 149 9.49 -9.08 -10.55
N PHE A 150 8.58 -8.32 -11.18
CA PHE A 150 7.64 -7.45 -10.48
C PHE A 150 6.53 -8.26 -9.81
N THR A 151 6.29 -8.00 -8.52
CA THR A 151 5.28 -8.71 -7.72
C THR A 151 4.44 -7.76 -6.87
N ILE A 152 3.43 -8.29 -6.17
CA ILE A 152 2.68 -7.52 -5.18
C ILE A 152 3.57 -6.91 -4.09
N ALA A 153 4.74 -7.50 -3.78
CA ALA A 153 5.66 -6.96 -2.81
C ALA A 153 6.19 -5.58 -3.25
N ASP A 154 6.37 -5.36 -4.56
CA ASP A 154 6.77 -4.07 -5.10
C ASP A 154 5.67 -3.01 -4.96
N ILE A 155 4.41 -3.42 -5.14
CA ILE A 155 3.24 -2.53 -4.93
C ILE A 155 3.17 -2.07 -3.48
N MET A 156 3.41 -2.99 -2.54
CA MET A 156 3.44 -2.68 -1.11
C MET A 156 4.57 -1.69 -0.80
N ALA A 157 5.80 -2.00 -1.20
CA ALA A 157 6.97 -1.16 -0.92
C ALA A 157 6.85 0.23 -1.55
N MET A 158 6.45 0.32 -2.82
CA MET A 158 6.28 1.59 -3.52
C MET A 158 5.23 2.50 -2.87
N PHE A 159 4.12 1.94 -2.39
CA PHE A 159 3.11 2.72 -1.67
C PHE A 159 3.70 3.34 -0.39
N VAL A 160 4.41 2.54 0.40
CA VAL A 160 4.98 2.97 1.70
C VAL A 160 6.09 4.01 1.50
N LEU A 161 7.00 3.77 0.56
CA LEU A 161 8.05 4.74 0.21
C LEU A 161 7.46 6.05 -0.32
N SER A 162 6.38 5.98 -1.11
CA SER A 162 5.69 7.17 -1.58
C SER A 162 5.04 7.95 -0.45
N TRP A 163 4.46 7.26 0.54
CA TRP A 163 3.88 7.90 1.71
C TRP A 163 4.95 8.55 2.59
N ALA A 164 6.05 7.85 2.88
CA ALA A 164 7.18 8.41 3.63
C ALA A 164 7.69 9.72 3.00
N LYS A 165 7.84 9.75 1.67
CA LYS A 165 8.21 10.96 0.94
C LYS A 165 7.15 12.06 1.03
N ALA A 166 5.87 11.70 0.96
CA ALA A 166 4.77 12.67 1.04
C ALA A 166 4.67 13.34 2.42
N VAL A 167 5.09 12.66 3.50
CA VAL A 167 5.14 13.24 4.86
C VAL A 167 6.47 13.90 5.20
N GLY A 168 7.37 14.04 4.22
CA GLY A 168 8.61 14.81 4.33
C GLY A 168 9.82 14.04 4.86
N LEU A 169 9.77 12.70 4.95
CA LEU A 169 10.96 11.93 5.34
C LEU A 169 12.00 11.94 4.23
N ASP A 170 13.26 12.17 4.62
CA ASP A 170 14.40 12.05 3.73
C ASP A 170 14.73 10.57 3.50
N LEU A 171 14.50 10.11 2.27
CA LEU A 171 14.85 8.75 1.85
C LEU A 171 16.31 8.66 1.36
N GLY A 172 17.08 9.73 1.51
CA GLY A 172 18.43 9.89 0.98
C GLY A 172 18.42 9.98 -0.55
N THR A 173 19.60 9.79 -1.15
CA THR A 173 19.79 9.74 -2.61
C THR A 173 19.96 8.31 -3.12
N GLY A 174 19.53 7.33 -2.31
CA GLY A 174 19.89 5.93 -2.41
C GLY A 174 19.10 5.09 -3.42
N LYS A 175 19.19 3.78 -3.20
CA LYS A 175 18.62 2.72 -4.06
C LYS A 175 17.10 2.78 -4.10
N ALA A 176 16.47 3.14 -2.98
CA ALA A 176 15.02 3.26 -2.88
C ALA A 176 14.45 4.29 -3.85
N LEU A 177 15.11 5.45 -4.04
CA LEU A 177 14.62 6.46 -4.98
C LEU A 177 14.71 6.01 -6.44
N ASN A 178 15.80 5.33 -6.82
CA ASN A 178 15.95 4.76 -8.16
C ASN A 178 14.93 3.66 -8.43
N TYR A 179 14.74 2.77 -7.46
CA TYR A 179 13.69 1.75 -7.46
C TYR A 179 12.30 2.37 -7.67
N MET A 180 11.93 3.39 -6.89
CA MET A 180 10.66 4.11 -7.08
C MET A 180 10.55 4.74 -8.46
N LYS A 181 11.64 5.33 -8.98
CA LYS A 181 11.65 5.96 -10.31
C LYS A 181 11.36 4.93 -11.41
N ASN A 182 11.92 3.73 -11.29
CA ASN A 182 11.68 2.63 -12.22
C ASN A 182 10.22 2.16 -12.17
N LEU A 183 9.68 1.94 -10.96
CA LEU A 183 8.27 1.54 -10.81
C LEU A 183 7.27 2.56 -11.35
N LYS A 184 7.58 3.86 -11.24
CA LYS A 184 6.75 4.94 -11.82
C LYS A 184 6.65 4.90 -13.34
N GLN A 185 7.54 4.20 -14.03
CA GLN A 185 7.48 4.06 -15.50
C GLN A 185 6.42 3.06 -15.95
N ARG A 186 5.89 2.23 -15.04
CA ARG A 186 4.89 1.21 -15.40
C ARG A 186 3.58 1.88 -15.85
N PRO A 187 3.02 1.53 -17.03
CA PRO A 187 1.79 2.13 -17.53
C PRO A 187 0.60 2.01 -16.55
N ALA A 188 0.46 0.84 -15.90
CA ALA A 188 -0.58 0.61 -14.92
C ALA A 188 -0.41 1.46 -13.64
N TYR A 189 0.83 1.74 -13.20
CA TYR A 189 1.07 2.69 -12.10
C TYR A 189 0.62 4.11 -12.47
N GLN A 190 0.90 4.54 -13.70
CA GLN A 190 0.50 5.86 -14.19
C GLN A 190 -1.01 5.96 -14.30
N LYS A 191 -1.66 4.91 -14.81
CA LYS A 191 -3.13 4.81 -14.88
C LYS A 191 -3.77 4.85 -13.49
N ALA A 192 -3.27 4.05 -12.54
CA ALA A 192 -3.73 4.08 -11.16
C ALA A 192 -3.53 5.46 -10.51
N THR A 193 -2.42 6.13 -10.81
CA THR A 193 -2.17 7.51 -10.35
C THR A 193 -3.14 8.51 -10.97
N GLN A 194 -3.54 8.35 -12.22
CA GLN A 194 -4.58 9.16 -12.84
C GLN A 194 -5.92 8.96 -12.14
N ILE A 195 -6.32 7.71 -11.87
CA ILE A 195 -7.54 7.38 -11.12
C ILE A 195 -7.51 8.05 -9.74
N ARG A 196 -6.37 7.96 -9.03
CA ARG A 196 -6.18 8.63 -7.74
C ARG A 196 -6.32 10.15 -7.82
N ARG A 197 -5.80 10.79 -8.87
CA ARG A 197 -5.94 12.25 -9.07
C ARG A 197 -7.39 12.66 -9.34
N GLN A 198 -8.19 11.77 -9.93
CA GLN A 198 -9.61 12.00 -10.22
C GLN A 198 -10.54 11.60 -9.05
N SER A 199 -10.01 10.88 -8.06
CA SER A 199 -10.75 10.49 -6.85
C SER A 199 -10.94 11.67 -5.88
N ARG A 200 -11.92 11.53 -4.99
CA ARG A 200 -12.21 12.55 -3.97
C ARG A 200 -10.98 12.80 -3.09
N PRO A 201 -10.50 14.05 -2.95
CA PRO A 201 -9.36 14.36 -2.12
C PRO A 201 -9.71 14.21 -0.63
N PHE A 202 -8.75 13.81 0.20
CA PHE A 202 -8.97 13.66 1.65
C PHE A 202 -9.40 14.96 2.35
N SER A 203 -9.17 16.13 1.75
CA SER A 203 -9.69 17.42 2.25
C SER A 203 -11.23 17.46 2.31
N GLU A 204 -11.93 16.62 1.54
CA GLU A 204 -13.38 16.49 1.55
C GLU A 204 -13.91 15.46 2.57
N MET A 205 -13.03 14.79 3.31
CA MET A 205 -13.43 13.86 4.36
C MET A 205 -13.95 14.67 5.55
N LYS A 206 -15.24 14.54 5.86
CA LYS A 206 -15.84 15.11 7.08
C LYS A 206 -15.24 14.39 8.29
N ARG A 207 -14.59 15.17 9.17
CA ARG A 207 -13.99 14.68 10.43
C ARG A 207 -15.05 14.54 11.52
#